data_AF-A0A945X2A0-F1
#
_entry.id   AF-A0A945X2A0-F1
#
_cell.length_a   1.000
_cell.length_b   1.000
_cell.length_c   1.000
_cell.angle_alpha   90.00
_cell.angle_beta   90.00
_cell.angle_gamma   90.00
#
_symmetry.space_group_name_H-M   'P 1'
#
loop_
_entity.id
_entity.type
_entity.pdbx_description
1 polymer ?
#
loop_
_entity_poly.entity_id
_entity_poly.type
_entity_poly.pdbx_seq_one_letter_code
_entity_poly.pdbx_strand_id
1 'polypeptide(L)'
;MTRAGRWQRCLVLVVGLALCGQAQAGFFDRMTFFRNWSAKNRVDTLLITGNYAKSRLLGELVQHKTKQPIILISPSTGGATELFFLPSGPEAMAIEAGKYVEFVDFLKPKRVLFVGGDNYTPTAFVDQLRDRYPTVLVTSNDWQKNAEALATLTKDRRLPKKYMDYLIQLGEFDGQPPVGVDLPTAPGGIPEPIAAPRSVVPTGTLGR
;
A
#
# COMPACT_ATOMS: atom_id res chain seq x y z
N MET A 1 51.16 37.58 4.28
CA MET A 1 50.55 36.67 5.26
C MET A 1 49.14 36.33 4.79
N THR A 2 48.88 35.02 4.63
CA THR A 2 47.58 34.27 4.65
C THR A 2 46.38 34.81 3.86
N ARG A 3 46.10 34.28 2.66
CA ARG A 3 45.13 33.19 2.35
C ARG A 3 43.69 33.47 2.84
N ALA A 4 42.82 33.95 1.94
CA ALA A 4 41.38 33.74 2.00
C ALA A 4 41.02 32.59 1.05
N GLY A 5 40.62 31.42 1.58
CA GLY A 5 39.94 30.37 0.80
C GLY A 5 38.53 30.88 0.46
N ARG A 6 37.98 30.69 -0.75
CA ARG A 6 37.64 29.42 -1.43
C ARG A 6 36.88 28.54 -0.41
N TRP A 7 35.60 28.25 -0.60
CA TRP A 7 35.13 27.00 -1.20
C TRP A 7 33.59 27.08 -1.41
N GLN A 8 33.15 26.45 -2.50
CA GLN A 8 31.79 26.16 -2.99
C GLN A 8 30.69 27.23 -3.03
N ARG A 9 30.51 27.77 -4.25
CA ARG A 9 29.20 28.23 -4.76
C ARG A 9 28.27 27.02 -4.93
N CYS A 10 27.11 27.05 -4.26
CA CYS A 10 25.96 26.20 -4.59
C CYS A 10 25.41 26.63 -5.95
N LEU A 11 25.78 25.91 -7.01
CA LEU A 11 25.13 26.03 -8.31
C LEU A 11 23.97 25.04 -8.33
N VAL A 12 22.79 25.54 -7.93
CA VAL A 12 21.51 24.89 -8.20
C VAL A 12 21.28 25.00 -9.70
N LEU A 13 21.54 23.92 -10.43
CA LEU A 13 21.19 23.80 -11.85
C LEU A 13 19.74 23.31 -11.94
N VAL A 14 18.81 24.27 -12.01
CA VAL A 14 17.45 24.04 -12.50
C VAL A 14 17.55 23.87 -14.01
N VAL A 15 17.45 22.64 -14.51
CA VAL A 15 17.32 22.39 -15.95
C VAL A 15 15.83 22.50 -16.30
N GLY A 16 15.50 23.56 -17.03
CA GLY A 16 14.17 23.83 -17.55
C GLY A 16 13.85 23.01 -18.81
N LEU A 17 12.59 22.55 -18.83
CA LEU A 17 11.73 22.13 -19.95
C LEU A 17 12.30 22.09 -21.37
N ALA A 18 12.18 20.91 -21.99
CA ALA A 18 12.00 20.77 -23.44
C ALA A 18 10.74 19.94 -23.72
N LEU A 19 9.80 20.56 -24.42
CA LEU A 19 8.60 19.95 -25.01
C LEU A 19 9.00 18.88 -26.02
N CYS A 20 8.55 17.64 -25.82
CA CYS A 20 8.42 16.64 -26.88
C CYS A 20 7.24 15.73 -26.53
N GLY A 21 6.06 16.03 -27.09
CA GLY A 21 4.98 15.06 -27.15
C GLY A 21 5.30 14.04 -28.23
N GLN A 22 5.94 12.92 -27.89
CA GLN A 22 5.95 11.67 -28.67
C GLN A 22 6.19 10.44 -27.75
N ALA A 23 5.31 9.45 -27.88
CA ALA A 23 5.42 8.04 -27.46
C ALA A 23 6.08 7.74 -26.09
N GLN A 24 5.25 7.76 -25.05
CA GLN A 24 5.58 7.51 -23.64
C GLN A 24 6.01 6.06 -23.29
N ALA A 25 6.08 5.14 -24.25
CA ALA A 25 6.60 3.79 -24.00
C ALA A 25 8.07 3.76 -23.51
N GLY A 26 8.83 4.85 -23.73
CA GLY A 26 10.27 4.91 -23.43
C GLY A 26 10.68 5.32 -22.02
N PHE A 27 9.78 5.82 -21.16
CA PHE A 27 10.18 6.22 -19.80
C PHE A 27 10.43 5.00 -18.90
N PHE A 28 9.50 4.05 -18.89
CA PHE A 28 9.63 2.82 -18.11
C PHE A 28 10.73 1.92 -18.69
N ASP A 29 10.88 1.80 -20.02
CA ASP A 29 11.94 1.02 -20.65
C ASP A 29 13.38 1.45 -20.29
N ARG A 30 13.58 2.71 -19.87
CA ARG A 30 14.89 3.22 -19.43
C ARG A 30 15.29 2.78 -18.02
N MET A 31 14.34 2.37 -17.19
CA MET A 31 14.65 1.83 -15.86
C MET A 31 15.18 0.40 -16.02
N THR A 32 16.34 0.11 -15.40
CA THR A 32 17.03 -1.19 -15.47
C THR A 32 16.14 -2.37 -15.10
N PHE A 33 15.22 -2.15 -14.16
CA PHE A 33 14.20 -3.12 -13.77
C PHE A 33 13.24 -3.48 -14.92
N PHE A 34 12.74 -2.49 -15.64
CA PHE A 34 11.70 -2.64 -16.66
C PHE A 34 12.24 -3.03 -18.04
N ARG A 35 13.52 -2.75 -18.33
CA ARG A 35 14.21 -3.22 -19.54
C ARG A 35 14.16 -4.76 -19.71
N ASN A 36 14.05 -5.49 -18.61
CA ASN A 36 13.96 -6.96 -18.61
C ASN A 36 12.51 -7.49 -18.50
N TRP A 37 11.49 -6.62 -18.51
CA TRP A 37 10.08 -6.98 -18.22
C TRP A 37 9.34 -7.69 -19.37
N SER A 38 9.80 -7.54 -20.61
CA SER A 38 8.97 -7.67 -21.82
C SER A 38 8.44 -9.09 -22.18
N ALA A 39 9.08 -10.19 -21.80
CA ALA A 39 8.64 -11.54 -22.23
C ALA A 39 8.31 -12.54 -21.12
N LYS A 40 9.01 -12.46 -19.98
CA LYS A 40 8.84 -13.41 -18.86
C LYS A 40 7.88 -12.92 -17.77
N ASN A 41 7.57 -11.62 -17.74
CA ASN A 41 6.76 -10.99 -16.68
C ASN A 41 5.34 -10.64 -17.18
N ARG A 42 4.72 -11.56 -17.94
CA ARG A 42 3.33 -11.36 -18.37
C ARG A 42 2.43 -11.21 -17.16
N VAL A 43 1.73 -10.08 -17.10
CA VAL A 43 0.78 -9.79 -16.04
C VAL A 43 -0.57 -10.39 -16.45
N ASP A 44 -0.91 -11.55 -15.89
CA ASP A 44 -2.24 -12.12 -16.10
C ASP A 44 -3.28 -11.37 -15.26
N THR A 45 -2.91 -10.96 -14.05
CA THR A 45 -3.80 -10.25 -13.13
C THR A 45 -3.01 -9.14 -12.46
N LEU A 46 -3.41 -7.89 -12.62
CA LEU A 46 -2.88 -6.79 -11.82
C LEU A 46 -3.80 -6.59 -10.62
N LEU A 47 -3.29 -6.71 -9.40
CA LEU A 47 -4.05 -6.43 -8.19
C LEU A 47 -3.81 -4.98 -7.77
N ILE A 48 -4.87 -4.25 -7.44
CA ILE A 48 -4.80 -2.86 -6.99
C ILE A 48 -5.56 -2.77 -5.68
N THR A 49 -4.91 -2.26 -4.64
CA THR A 49 -5.47 -2.23 -3.28
C THR A 49 -4.90 -1.05 -2.51
N GLY A 50 -5.58 -0.67 -1.42
CA GLY A 50 -5.07 0.36 -0.51
C GLY A 50 -3.86 -0.14 0.28
N ASN A 51 -2.94 0.76 0.64
CA ASN A 51 -1.79 0.49 1.50
C ASN A 51 -2.19 0.58 2.99
N TYR A 52 -3.10 -0.30 3.41
CA TYR A 52 -3.53 -0.47 4.80
C TYR A 52 -3.29 -1.92 5.23
N ALA A 53 -3.13 -2.17 6.53
CA ALA A 53 -2.72 -3.49 7.04
C ALA A 53 -3.53 -4.65 6.45
N LYS A 54 -4.87 -4.59 6.57
CA LYS A 54 -5.80 -5.65 6.11
C LYS A 54 -5.76 -5.84 4.59
N SER A 55 -5.91 -4.75 3.84
CA SER A 55 -5.99 -4.76 2.38
C SER A 55 -4.67 -5.16 1.72
N ARG A 56 -3.55 -4.69 2.28
CA ARG A 56 -2.19 -5.00 1.82
C ARG A 56 -1.83 -6.46 2.12
N LEU A 57 -2.09 -6.94 3.34
CA LEU A 57 -1.84 -8.34 3.71
C LEU A 57 -2.55 -9.30 2.74
N LEU A 58 -3.82 -9.05 2.44
CA LEU A 58 -4.58 -9.88 1.51
C LEU A 58 -3.97 -9.86 0.10
N GLY A 59 -3.56 -8.68 -0.38
CA GLY A 59 -2.88 -8.53 -1.65
C GLY A 59 -1.55 -9.30 -1.70
N GLU A 60 -0.71 -9.16 -0.68
CA GLU A 60 0.59 -9.84 -0.59
C GLU A 60 0.44 -11.36 -0.51
N LEU A 61 -0.57 -11.89 0.20
CA LEU A 61 -0.86 -13.33 0.20
C LEU A 61 -1.22 -13.85 -1.20
N VAL A 62 -2.02 -13.07 -1.94
CA VAL A 62 -2.34 -13.38 -3.35
C VAL A 62 -1.09 -13.33 -4.22
N GLN A 63 -0.28 -12.28 -4.12
CA GLN A 63 0.97 -12.15 -4.87
C GLN A 63 1.95 -13.28 -4.53
N HIS A 64 2.09 -13.65 -3.26
CA HIS A 64 2.99 -14.73 -2.85
C HIS A 64 2.65 -16.04 -3.56
N LYS A 65 1.36 -16.35 -3.73
CA LYS A 65 0.88 -17.55 -4.42
C LYS A 65 0.96 -17.44 -5.95
N THR A 66 0.54 -16.30 -6.50
CA THR A 66 0.29 -16.14 -7.95
C THR A 66 1.46 -15.51 -8.70
N LYS A 67 2.42 -14.92 -7.98
CA LYS A 67 3.54 -14.12 -8.49
C LYS A 67 3.09 -12.94 -9.35
N GLN A 68 1.84 -12.50 -9.15
CA GLN A 68 1.28 -11.36 -9.86
C GLN A 68 1.63 -10.04 -9.15
N PRO A 69 1.85 -8.96 -9.89
CA PRO A 69 2.19 -7.67 -9.30
C PRO A 69 0.99 -7.01 -8.60
N ILE A 70 1.30 -6.10 -7.68
CA ILE A 70 0.34 -5.28 -6.94
C ILE A 70 0.66 -3.80 -7.20
N ILE A 71 -0.37 -2.96 -7.32
CA ILE A 71 -0.25 -1.52 -7.10
C ILE A 71 -0.93 -1.18 -5.77
N LEU A 72 -0.19 -0.53 -4.88
CA LEU A 72 -0.67 -0.02 -3.61
C LEU A 72 -1.02 1.46 -3.73
N ILE A 73 -2.21 1.82 -3.28
CA ILE A 73 -2.70 3.19 -3.18
C ILE A 73 -2.55 3.65 -1.73
N SER A 74 -1.70 4.64 -1.48
CA SER A 74 -1.43 5.14 -0.13
C SER A 74 -2.01 6.55 0.04
N PRO A 75 -2.78 6.80 1.11
CA PRO A 75 -3.12 8.17 1.46
C PRO A 75 -1.86 8.91 1.94
N SER A 76 -1.57 10.09 1.40
CA SER A 76 -0.52 10.98 1.93
C SER A 76 -1.13 12.02 2.86
N THR A 77 -0.36 12.46 3.86
CA THR A 77 -0.79 13.43 4.88
C THR A 77 -1.13 14.81 4.30
N GLY A 78 -0.68 15.13 3.08
CA GLY A 78 -1.01 16.34 2.34
C GLY A 78 -2.23 16.24 1.43
N GLY A 79 -3.01 15.16 1.50
CA GLY A 79 -4.16 14.91 0.63
C GLY A 79 -3.80 14.41 -0.77
N ALA A 80 -2.51 14.40 -1.13
CA ALA A 80 -2.02 13.71 -2.31
C ALA A 80 -2.12 12.19 -2.13
N THR A 81 -2.35 11.46 -3.22
CA THR A 81 -2.32 9.99 -3.20
C THR A 81 -0.99 9.51 -3.78
N GLU A 82 -0.29 8.67 -3.04
CA GLU A 82 0.96 8.04 -3.47
C GLU A 82 0.68 6.64 -3.99
N LEU A 83 1.35 6.26 -5.07
CA LEU A 83 1.21 4.95 -5.69
C LEU A 83 2.52 4.18 -5.58
N PHE A 84 2.45 2.91 -5.20
CA PHE A 84 3.62 2.04 -5.16
C PHE A 84 3.36 0.78 -5.98
N PHE A 85 4.25 0.48 -6.91
CA PHE A 85 4.30 -0.78 -7.61
C PHE A 85 5.10 -1.80 -6.81
N LEU A 86 4.48 -2.93 -6.52
CA LEU A 86 5.10 -4.09 -5.90
C LEU A 86 5.15 -5.21 -6.95
N PRO A 87 6.29 -5.41 -7.62
CA PRO A 87 6.48 -6.60 -8.44
C PRO A 87 6.52 -7.85 -7.56
N SER A 88 6.52 -9.04 -8.17
CA SER A 88 6.74 -10.31 -7.43
C SER A 88 8.18 -10.49 -6.91
N GLY A 89 8.96 -9.41 -6.82
CA GLY A 89 10.34 -9.36 -6.35
C GLY A 89 10.47 -8.49 -5.08
N PRO A 90 11.70 -8.30 -4.57
CA PRO A 90 11.91 -7.69 -3.26
C PRO A 90 11.73 -6.16 -3.21
N GLU A 91 11.76 -5.47 -4.36
CA GLU A 91 11.81 -4.01 -4.40
C GLU A 91 10.47 -3.41 -4.85
N ALA A 92 9.91 -2.54 -4.00
CA ALA A 92 8.78 -1.70 -4.35
C ALA A 92 9.27 -0.39 -5.00
N MET A 93 8.49 0.17 -5.92
CA MET A 93 8.83 1.41 -6.63
C MET A 93 7.67 2.39 -6.57
N ALA A 94 7.97 3.68 -6.38
CA ALA A 94 6.94 4.71 -6.47
C ALA A 94 6.51 4.92 -7.93
N ILE A 95 5.21 5.12 -8.15
CA ILE A 95 4.62 5.54 -9.41
C ILE A 95 4.09 6.97 -9.20
N GLU A 96 4.39 7.88 -10.11
CA GLU A 96 3.76 9.19 -10.10
C GLU A 96 2.25 9.05 -10.38
N ALA A 97 1.39 9.71 -9.60
CA ALA A 97 -0.06 9.58 -9.76
C ALA A 97 -0.54 9.92 -11.19
N GLY A 98 0.03 10.95 -11.81
CA GLY A 98 -0.26 11.34 -13.20
C GLY A 98 0.21 10.32 -14.26
N LYS A 99 1.03 9.34 -13.86
CA LYS A 99 1.55 8.26 -14.72
C LYS A 99 0.84 6.93 -14.51
N TYR A 100 -0.17 6.88 -13.65
CA TYR A 100 -0.88 5.64 -13.30
C TYR A 100 -1.37 4.86 -14.52
N VAL A 101 -2.14 5.48 -15.41
CA VAL A 101 -2.71 4.80 -16.59
C VAL A 101 -1.61 4.37 -17.55
N GLU A 102 -0.64 5.25 -17.82
CA GLU A 102 0.52 4.95 -18.67
C GLU A 102 1.31 3.75 -18.14
N PHE A 103 1.48 3.68 -16.81
CA PHE A 103 2.17 2.57 -16.15
C PHE A 103 1.39 1.26 -16.28
N VAL A 104 0.08 1.28 -16.07
CA VAL A 104 -0.75 0.08 -16.26
C VAL A 104 -0.75 -0.37 -17.73
N ASP A 105 -0.78 0.58 -18.66
CA ASP A 105 -0.67 0.33 -20.10
C ASP A 105 0.69 -0.24 -20.51
N PHE A 106 1.76 0.11 -19.80
CA PHE A 106 3.06 -0.52 -19.95
C PHE A 106 3.04 -1.99 -19.47
N LEU A 107 2.37 -2.28 -18.35
CA LEU A 107 2.25 -3.65 -17.81
C LEU A 107 1.40 -4.58 -18.67
N LYS A 108 0.42 -4.03 -19.41
CA LYS A 108 -0.54 -4.77 -20.26
C LYS A 108 -1.19 -5.96 -19.56
N PRO A 109 -1.88 -5.77 -18.43
CA PRO A 109 -2.51 -6.87 -17.72
C PRO A 109 -3.67 -7.49 -18.52
N LYS A 110 -3.89 -8.80 -18.40
CA LYS A 110 -5.12 -9.42 -18.98
C LYS A 110 -6.39 -9.03 -18.24
N ARG A 111 -6.28 -8.72 -16.94
CA ARG A 111 -7.37 -8.21 -16.10
C ARG A 111 -6.82 -7.42 -14.91
N VAL A 112 -7.65 -6.56 -14.36
CA VAL A 112 -7.37 -5.77 -13.15
C VAL A 112 -8.35 -6.17 -12.04
N LEU A 113 -7.83 -6.41 -10.84
CA LEU A 113 -8.63 -6.67 -9.63
C LEU A 113 -8.46 -5.50 -8.66
N PHE A 114 -9.53 -4.80 -8.34
CA PHE A 114 -9.54 -3.84 -7.25
C PHE A 114 -10.03 -4.50 -5.97
N VAL A 115 -9.29 -4.34 -4.88
CA VAL A 115 -9.58 -4.97 -3.59
C VAL A 115 -9.73 -3.91 -2.50
N GLY A 116 -10.83 -4.01 -1.77
CA GLY A 116 -11.28 -3.01 -0.81
C GLY A 116 -12.25 -2.02 -1.44
N GLY A 117 -13.15 -1.46 -0.62
CA GLY A 117 -14.11 -0.44 -1.06
C GLY A 117 -13.46 0.92 -1.35
N ASP A 118 -14.28 1.96 -1.50
CA ASP A 118 -13.83 3.32 -1.89
C ASP A 118 -12.80 3.92 -0.93
N ASN A 119 -12.83 3.54 0.36
CA ASN A 119 -11.84 3.94 1.37
C ASN A 119 -10.43 3.34 1.15
N TYR A 120 -10.30 2.33 0.30
CA TYR A 120 -9.06 1.61 0.03
C TYR A 120 -8.62 1.80 -1.43
N THR A 121 -9.58 1.72 -2.35
CA THR A 121 -9.37 1.97 -3.78
C THR A 121 -10.37 3.02 -4.24
N PRO A 122 -9.98 4.31 -4.24
CA PRO A 122 -10.89 5.38 -4.63
C PRO A 122 -11.42 5.17 -6.05
N THR A 123 -12.71 5.42 -6.24
CA THR A 123 -13.43 5.18 -7.50
C THR A 123 -12.77 5.87 -8.70
N ALA A 124 -12.14 7.03 -8.48
CA ALA A 124 -11.38 7.74 -9.52
C ALA A 124 -10.26 6.89 -10.16
N PHE A 125 -9.62 5.98 -9.43
CA PHE A 125 -8.61 5.06 -9.99
C PHE A 125 -9.24 3.87 -10.72
N VAL A 126 -10.43 3.45 -10.29
CA VAL A 126 -11.20 2.39 -10.93
C VAL A 126 -11.70 2.84 -12.30
N ASP A 127 -12.31 4.02 -12.35
CA ASP A 127 -12.91 4.57 -13.57
C ASP A 127 -11.86 4.83 -14.67
N GLN A 128 -10.62 5.16 -14.29
CA GLN A 128 -9.51 5.32 -15.24
C GLN A 128 -9.15 4.03 -15.99
N LEU A 129 -9.42 2.85 -15.42
CA LEU A 129 -9.03 1.55 -16.00
C LEU A 129 -10.19 0.69 -16.49
N ARG A 130 -11.42 0.90 -15.98
CA ARG A 130 -12.57 0.02 -16.24
C ARG A 130 -12.92 -0.18 -17.71
N ASP A 131 -12.70 0.85 -18.53
CA ASP A 131 -12.98 0.81 -19.97
C ASP A 131 -11.80 0.33 -20.81
N ARG A 132 -10.62 0.15 -20.17
CA ARG A 132 -9.37 -0.27 -20.83
C ARG A 132 -9.07 -1.75 -20.62
N TYR A 133 -9.43 -2.28 -19.45
CA TYR A 133 -9.13 -3.64 -19.04
C TYR A 133 -10.36 -4.32 -18.41
N PRO A 134 -10.53 -5.65 -18.60
CA PRO A 134 -11.47 -6.41 -17.81
C PRO A 134 -11.21 -6.19 -16.32
N THR A 135 -12.18 -5.56 -15.65
CA THR A 135 -12.03 -5.08 -14.28
C THR A 135 -13.01 -5.81 -13.37
N VAL A 136 -12.52 -6.30 -12.22
CA VAL A 136 -13.33 -6.95 -11.20
C VAL A 136 -13.13 -6.23 -9.88
N LEU A 137 -14.23 -5.98 -9.17
CA LEU A 137 -14.24 -5.30 -7.88
C LEU A 137 -14.50 -6.31 -6.76
N VAL A 138 -13.65 -6.30 -5.74
CA VAL A 138 -13.78 -7.11 -4.52
C VAL A 138 -13.88 -6.16 -3.33
N THR A 139 -15.10 -5.69 -3.05
CA THR A 139 -15.36 -4.49 -2.24
C THR A 139 -16.23 -4.74 -1.01
N SER A 140 -16.32 -5.98 -0.50
CA SER A 140 -17.08 -6.25 0.72
C SER A 140 -16.47 -5.52 1.92
N ASN A 141 -17.31 -5.07 2.85
CA ASN A 141 -16.86 -4.58 4.15
C ASN A 141 -16.32 -5.72 5.04
N ASP A 142 -16.69 -6.96 4.72
CA ASP A 142 -16.19 -8.15 5.39
C ASP A 142 -14.93 -8.65 4.66
N TRP A 143 -13.79 -8.49 5.33
CA TRP A 143 -12.50 -8.87 4.80
C TRP A 143 -12.34 -10.38 4.59
N GLN A 144 -13.07 -11.21 5.33
CA GLN A 144 -13.10 -12.65 5.08
C GLN A 144 -13.81 -12.94 3.76
N LYS A 145 -14.94 -12.29 3.47
CA LYS A 145 -15.64 -12.42 2.18
C LYS A 145 -14.78 -11.96 1.00
N ASN A 146 -14.00 -10.88 1.19
CA ASN A 146 -13.04 -10.45 0.17
C ASN A 146 -11.99 -11.54 -0.10
N ALA A 147 -11.48 -12.19 0.95
CA ALA A 147 -10.54 -13.29 0.80
C ALA A 147 -11.16 -14.52 0.12
N GLU A 148 -12.43 -14.85 0.39
CA GLU A 148 -13.17 -15.93 -0.27
C GLU A 148 -13.41 -15.65 -1.77
N ALA A 149 -13.76 -14.41 -2.11
CA ALA A 149 -13.89 -13.98 -3.49
C ALA A 149 -12.55 -14.08 -4.24
N LEU A 150 -11.46 -13.58 -3.64
CA LEU A 150 -10.12 -13.70 -4.22
C LEU A 150 -9.65 -15.15 -4.32
N ALA A 151 -9.98 -16.01 -3.36
CA ALA A 151 -9.67 -17.44 -3.38
C ALA A 151 -10.25 -18.11 -4.62
N THR A 152 -11.49 -17.75 -4.98
CA THR A 152 -12.16 -18.23 -6.19
C THR A 152 -11.48 -17.69 -7.45
N LEU A 153 -11.19 -16.39 -7.51
CA LEU A 153 -10.59 -15.73 -8.67
C LEU A 153 -9.14 -16.15 -8.95
N THR A 154 -8.40 -16.53 -7.91
CA THR A 154 -6.98 -16.90 -7.96
C THR A 154 -6.75 -18.41 -7.85
N LYS A 155 -7.82 -19.19 -7.62
CA LYS A 155 -7.79 -20.63 -7.38
C LYS A 155 -6.95 -21.04 -6.15
N ASP A 156 -6.81 -20.17 -5.16
CA ASP A 156 -6.18 -20.49 -3.86
C ASP A 156 -7.22 -20.74 -2.77
N ARG A 157 -7.67 -22.00 -2.65
CA ARG A 157 -8.65 -22.42 -1.64
C ARG A 157 -8.21 -22.19 -0.19
N ARG A 158 -6.91 -22.02 0.07
CA ARG A 158 -6.37 -21.82 1.43
C ARG A 158 -6.24 -20.34 1.79
N LEU A 159 -6.47 -19.42 0.84
CA LEU A 159 -6.32 -17.98 1.05
C LEU A 159 -7.15 -17.45 2.22
N PRO A 160 -8.45 -17.78 2.38
CA PRO A 160 -9.27 -17.19 3.44
C PRO A 160 -8.76 -17.59 4.82
N LYS A 161 -8.45 -18.88 5.01
CA LYS A 161 -7.89 -19.40 6.27
C LYS A 161 -6.57 -18.72 6.61
N LYS A 162 -5.59 -18.72 5.68
CA LYS A 162 -4.29 -18.07 5.92
C LYS A 162 -4.44 -16.62 6.30
N TYR A 163 -5.31 -15.90 5.59
CA TYR A 163 -5.54 -14.49 5.83
C TYR A 163 -6.10 -14.25 7.25
N MET A 164 -7.08 -15.04 7.68
CA MET A 164 -7.59 -14.96 9.07
C MET A 164 -6.53 -15.31 10.11
N ASP A 165 -5.76 -16.39 9.88
CA ASP A 165 -4.68 -16.79 10.79
C ASP A 165 -3.65 -15.65 10.98
N TYR A 166 -3.28 -14.94 9.90
CA TYR A 166 -2.38 -13.80 9.97
C TYR A 166 -3.00 -12.56 10.64
N LEU A 167 -4.29 -12.26 10.40
CA LEU A 167 -4.95 -11.15 11.09
C LEU A 167 -4.99 -11.37 12.61
N ILE A 168 -5.24 -12.60 13.06
CA ILE A 168 -5.21 -12.98 14.48
C ILE A 168 -3.81 -12.77 15.05
N GLN A 169 -2.77 -13.22 14.34
CA GLN A 169 -1.37 -13.04 14.78
C GLN A 169 -0.95 -11.57 14.86
N LEU A 170 -1.48 -10.72 13.98
CA LEU A 170 -1.20 -9.28 13.96
C LEU A 170 -2.04 -8.47 14.96
N GLY A 171 -3.02 -9.09 15.64
CA GLY A 171 -3.97 -8.36 16.49
C GLY A 171 -4.92 -7.44 15.71
N GLU A 172 -5.02 -7.62 14.40
CA GLU A 172 -5.82 -6.81 13.47
C GLU A 172 -7.23 -7.41 13.24
N PHE A 173 -7.59 -8.43 14.02
CA PHE A 173 -8.87 -9.12 13.94
C PHE A 173 -9.85 -8.56 14.96
N ASP A 174 -10.83 -7.78 14.49
CA ASP A 174 -11.84 -7.12 15.34
C ASP A 174 -13.04 -8.04 15.68
N GLY A 175 -12.92 -9.36 15.46
CA GLY A 175 -13.98 -10.36 15.64
C GLY A 175 -13.62 -11.45 16.68
N GLN A 176 -14.61 -12.24 17.10
CA GLN A 176 -14.39 -13.41 17.95
C GLN A 176 -13.59 -14.47 17.16
N PRO A 177 -12.41 -14.93 17.62
CA PRO A 177 -11.63 -15.94 16.91
C PRO A 177 -12.45 -17.22 16.73
N PRO A 178 -12.22 -18.00 15.66
CA PRO A 178 -12.88 -19.28 15.47
C PRO A 178 -12.63 -20.17 16.70
N VAL A 179 -13.72 -20.70 17.27
CA VAL A 179 -13.68 -21.57 18.45
C VAL A 179 -12.75 -22.76 18.16
N GLY A 180 -11.65 -22.86 18.93
CA GLY A 180 -10.66 -23.94 18.81
C GLY A 180 -9.23 -23.52 18.43
N VAL A 181 -8.91 -22.22 18.41
CA VAL A 181 -7.51 -21.76 18.34
C VAL A 181 -7.00 -21.53 19.76
N ASP A 182 -6.16 -22.44 20.26
CA ASP A 182 -5.35 -22.20 21.46
C ASP A 182 -4.35 -21.08 21.14
N LEU A 183 -4.72 -19.84 21.46
CA LEU A 183 -3.77 -18.72 21.41
C LEU A 183 -2.69 -18.94 22.48
N PRO A 184 -1.39 -18.78 22.14
CA PRO A 184 -0.35 -18.75 23.15
C PRO A 184 -0.65 -17.59 24.11
N THR A 185 -0.75 -17.91 25.41
CA THR A 185 -0.99 -16.95 26.48
C THR A 185 0.06 -15.84 26.41
N ALA A 186 -0.38 -14.60 26.15
CA ALA A 186 0.50 -13.44 26.17
C ALA A 186 1.18 -13.33 27.55
N PRO A 187 2.51 -13.14 27.62
CA PRO A 187 3.18 -12.88 28.89
C PRO A 187 2.80 -11.49 29.41
N GLY A 188 2.17 -11.47 30.59
CA GLY A 188 2.21 -10.43 31.62
C GLY A 188 2.16 -8.96 31.17
N GLY A 189 1.00 -8.33 31.40
CA GLY A 189 0.79 -6.90 31.20
C GLY A 189 1.82 -6.00 31.91
N ILE A 190 2.20 -4.93 31.22
CA ILE A 190 2.92 -3.79 31.79
C ILE A 190 1.93 -3.06 32.71
N PRO A 191 2.23 -2.83 34.01
CA PRO A 191 1.34 -2.09 34.88
C PRO A 191 1.23 -0.61 34.44
N GLU A 192 0.00 -0.09 34.42
CA GLU A 192 -0.31 1.32 34.16
C GLU A 192 0.52 2.27 35.04
N PRO A 193 0.97 3.43 34.53
CA PRO A 193 1.60 4.45 35.35
C PRO A 193 0.55 5.10 36.27
N ILE A 194 0.77 4.96 37.58
CA ILE A 194 0.00 5.60 38.64
C ILE A 194 0.05 7.13 38.45
N ALA A 195 -1.12 7.74 38.26
CA ALA A 195 -1.29 9.19 38.17
C ALA A 195 -0.84 9.87 39.48
N ALA A 196 0.05 10.86 39.37
CA ALA A 196 0.51 11.66 40.49
C ALA A 196 -0.64 12.51 41.09
N PRO A 197 -0.76 12.63 42.43
CA PRO A 197 -1.80 13.43 43.06
C PRO A 197 -1.59 14.94 42.84
N ARG A 198 -2.69 15.62 42.53
CA ARG A 198 -2.80 17.08 42.41
C ARG A 198 -2.40 17.76 43.73
N SER A 199 -1.42 18.66 43.67
CA SER A 199 -1.07 19.54 44.78
C SER A 199 -2.21 20.52 45.08
N VAL A 200 -2.77 20.42 46.28
CA VAL A 200 -3.76 21.34 46.84
C VAL A 200 -3.07 22.66 47.20
N VAL A 201 -3.55 23.77 46.63
CA VAL A 201 -3.17 25.14 47.02
C VAL A 201 -4.02 25.52 48.24
N PRO A 202 -3.46 25.91 49.38
CA PRO A 202 -4.26 26.37 50.51
C PRO A 202 -4.69 27.84 50.31
N THR A 203 -6.00 28.04 50.22
CA THR A 203 -6.68 29.33 50.36
C THR A 203 -6.69 29.72 51.84
N GLY A 204 -5.90 30.74 52.20
CA GLY A 204 -5.94 31.38 53.52
C GLY A 204 -6.70 32.70 53.45
N THR A 205 -7.83 32.75 54.16
CA THR A 205 -8.76 33.89 54.26
C THR A 205 -8.30 34.92 55.32
N LEU A 206 -8.59 36.19 55.05
CA LEU A 206 -8.45 37.38 55.90
C LEU A 206 -9.09 37.26 57.30
N GLY A 207 -8.51 37.97 58.29
CA GLY A 207 -9.29 38.63 59.35
C GLY A 207 -8.60 38.85 60.70
N ARG A 208 -7.98 40.03 60.91
CA ARG A 208 -8.37 41.07 61.89
C ARG A 208 -7.37 42.22 61.91
#